data_AF-A0A6P7MBW8-F1
#
_entry.id   AF-A0A6P7MBW8-F1
#
_cell.length_a   1.000
_cell.length_b   1.000
_cell.length_c   1.000
_cell.angle_alpha   90.00
_cell.angle_beta   90.00
_cell.angle_gamma   90.00
#
_symmetry.space_group_name_H-M   'P 1'
#
loop_
_entity.id
_entity.type
_entity.pdbx_description
1 polymer ?
#
loop_
_entity_poly.entity_id
_entity_poly.type
_entity_poly.pdbx_seq_one_letter_code
_entity_poly.pdbx_strand_id
1 'polypeptide(L)'
;MASMDICLDSKKQVDGFCQKLTKEAEELVSKFFPQKLEELQMLLKTSFSCEDLTSLKAPLDIPIPDPAKEEAKRKKKEEKEAKEGKKDKDKDKEEEESGPPCGPICCNERIESLLQEVKPQIQTLKEKLNTVSMWVQLQIPRIEDGNNFGVAVQEKVFELLTNTRTKIEAFQTQISKYYSERGDAVAKASKQPHVGDYRQLVHELDQYQYRELRLVVLDIRNTYAVLFDIINKNYDKIKRPRGDGKALIY
;
A
#
# COMPACT_ATOMS: atom_id res chain seq x y z
N MET A 1 -1.23 48.59 -6.51
CA MET A 1 -1.23 47.11 -6.54
C MET A 1 -0.89 46.70 -7.96
N ALA A 2 0.08 45.81 -8.17
CA ALA A 2 0.29 45.21 -9.48
C ALA A 2 -0.91 44.30 -9.78
N SER A 3 -1.59 44.53 -10.90
CA SER A 3 -2.68 43.67 -11.38
C SER A 3 -2.15 42.87 -12.56
N MET A 4 -2.18 41.55 -12.45
CA MET A 4 -1.98 40.68 -13.59
C MET A 4 -3.26 40.70 -14.43
N ASP A 5 -3.14 40.99 -15.72
CA ASP A 5 -4.31 41.01 -16.61
C ASP A 5 -4.67 39.56 -16.99
N ILE A 6 -5.67 39.00 -16.30
CA ILE A 6 -6.14 37.64 -16.52
C ILE A 6 -7.28 37.69 -17.52
N CYS A 7 -7.13 37.00 -18.66
CA CYS A 7 -8.19 36.86 -19.64
C CYS A 7 -9.48 36.31 -18.99
N LEU A 8 -10.62 36.92 -19.33
CA LEU A 8 -11.94 36.54 -18.80
C LEU A 8 -12.25 35.05 -19.03
N ASP A 9 -11.84 34.50 -20.18
CA ASP A 9 -12.07 33.09 -20.50
C ASP A 9 -11.25 32.15 -19.61
N SER A 10 -9.99 32.50 -19.33
CA SER A 10 -9.15 31.77 -18.39
C SER A 10 -9.74 31.78 -16.98
N LYS A 11 -10.26 32.93 -16.53
CA LYS A 11 -10.93 33.03 -15.23
C LYS A 11 -12.17 32.15 -15.16
N LYS A 12 -13.06 32.22 -16.17
CA LYS A 12 -14.26 31.37 -16.26
C LYS A 12 -13.93 29.88 -16.24
N GLN A 13 -12.85 29.48 -16.93
CA GLN A 13 -12.41 28.08 -16.97
C GLN A 13 -12.02 27.57 -15.58
N VAL A 14 -11.22 28.34 -14.83
CA VAL A 14 -10.79 27.97 -13.48
C VAL A 14 -11.96 27.99 -12.50
N ASP A 15 -12.81 29.02 -12.55
CA ASP A 15 -14.01 29.11 -11.71
C ASP A 15 -14.95 27.92 -11.95
N GLY A 16 -15.14 27.53 -13.21
CA GLY A 16 -15.92 26.36 -13.59
C GLY A 16 -15.32 25.04 -13.08
N PHE A 17 -14.00 24.91 -13.07
CA PHE A 17 -13.31 23.78 -12.46
C PHE A 17 -13.54 23.72 -10.94
N CYS A 18 -13.34 24.83 -10.24
CA CYS A 18 -13.55 24.92 -8.78
C CYS A 18 -14.97 24.53 -8.37
N GLN A 19 -15.98 24.96 -9.14
CA GLN A 19 -17.38 24.59 -8.89
C GLN A 19 -17.64 23.10 -9.06
N LYS A 20 -17.08 22.47 -10.11
CA LYS A 20 -17.21 21.02 -10.34
C LYS A 20 -16.52 20.24 -9.22
N LEU A 21 -15.29 20.62 -8.89
CA LEU A 21 -14.52 20.00 -7.82
C LEU A 21 -15.23 20.08 -6.47
N THR A 22 -15.83 21.24 -6.16
CA THR A 22 -16.62 21.41 -4.92
C THR A 22 -17.78 20.43 -4.86
N LYS A 23 -18.56 20.30 -5.93
CA LYS A 23 -19.68 19.35 -6.00
C LYS A 23 -19.20 17.90 -5.83
N GLU A 24 -18.12 17.54 -6.50
CA GLU A 24 -17.53 16.20 -6.40
C GLU A 24 -17.05 15.90 -4.98
N ALA A 25 -16.30 16.81 -4.35
CA ALA A 25 -15.81 16.63 -2.99
C ALA A 25 -16.95 16.52 -1.96
N GLU A 26 -17.98 17.37 -2.09
CA GLU A 26 -19.17 17.31 -1.23
C GLU A 26 -19.93 15.99 -1.40
N GLU A 27 -20.07 15.48 -2.62
CA GLU A 27 -20.68 14.18 -2.89
C GLU A 27 -19.84 13.01 -2.33
N LEU A 28 -18.51 13.10 -2.45
CA LEU A 28 -17.61 12.10 -1.88
C LEU A 28 -17.77 12.01 -0.36
N VAL A 29 -17.77 13.15 0.32
CA VAL A 29 -17.90 13.18 1.79
C VAL A 29 -19.31 12.76 2.20
N SER A 30 -20.36 13.31 1.60
CA SER A 30 -21.73 13.08 2.06
C SER A 30 -22.30 11.70 1.73
N LYS A 31 -21.83 11.04 0.65
CA LYS A 31 -22.38 9.75 0.19
C LYS A 31 -21.32 8.66 0.08
N PHE A 32 -20.25 8.92 -0.66
CA PHE A 32 -19.27 7.87 -0.99
C PHE A 32 -18.52 7.36 0.24
N PHE A 33 -18.12 8.25 1.16
CA PHE A 33 -17.38 7.87 2.36
C PHE A 33 -18.21 6.95 3.26
N PRO A 34 -19.46 7.29 3.64
CA PRO A 34 -20.35 6.38 4.36
C PRO A 34 -20.53 5.01 3.67
N GLN A 35 -20.79 5.00 2.36
CA GLN A 35 -20.94 3.76 1.59
C GLN A 35 -19.68 2.88 1.66
N LYS A 36 -18.50 3.50 1.52
CA LYS A 36 -17.22 2.79 1.62
C LYS A 36 -16.98 2.16 2.99
N LEU A 37 -17.50 2.75 4.07
CA LEU A 37 -17.39 2.14 5.40
C LEU A 37 -18.08 0.78 5.46
N GLU A 38 -19.29 0.69 4.91
CA GLU A 38 -20.07 -0.55 4.87
C GLU A 38 -19.41 -1.59 3.96
N GLU A 39 -18.98 -1.19 2.76
CA GLU A 39 -18.27 -2.08 1.82
C GLU A 39 -17.01 -2.68 2.44
N LEU A 40 -16.16 -1.86 3.07
CA LEU A 40 -14.93 -2.32 3.70
C LEU A 40 -15.21 -3.16 4.95
N GLN A 41 -16.29 -2.86 5.67
CA GLN A 41 -16.74 -3.68 6.79
C GLN A 41 -17.19 -5.08 6.34
N MET A 42 -17.85 -5.17 5.18
CA MET A 42 -18.22 -6.45 4.58
C MET A 42 -16.99 -7.21 4.10
N LEU A 43 -16.06 -6.55 3.41
CA LEU A 43 -14.78 -7.12 2.98
C LEU A 43 -14.01 -7.75 4.15
N LEU A 44 -13.93 -7.07 5.30
CA LEU A 44 -13.30 -7.59 6.51
C LEU A 44 -13.99 -8.84 7.05
N LYS A 45 -15.31 -8.93 6.94
CA LYS A 45 -16.08 -10.10 7.42
C LYS A 45 -15.98 -11.29 6.47
N THR A 46 -15.91 -11.05 5.16
CA THR A 46 -15.95 -12.12 4.15
C THR A 46 -14.57 -12.63 3.77
N SER A 47 -13.61 -11.72 3.55
CA SER A 47 -12.30 -12.07 2.99
C SER A 47 -11.25 -12.25 4.09
N PHE A 48 -11.45 -11.63 5.25
CA PHE A 48 -10.53 -11.68 6.40
C PHE A 48 -11.06 -12.46 7.62
N SER A 49 -11.74 -13.58 7.36
CA SER A 49 -12.33 -14.47 8.38
C SER A 49 -11.47 -15.70 8.73
N CYS A 50 -10.17 -15.68 8.44
CA CYS A 50 -9.30 -16.83 8.69
C CYS A 50 -8.97 -16.92 10.18
N GLU A 51 -9.50 -17.94 10.86
CA GLU A 51 -9.23 -18.20 12.29
C GLU A 51 -7.90 -18.93 12.50
N ASP A 52 -7.54 -19.82 11.56
CA ASP A 52 -6.31 -20.61 11.61
C ASP A 52 -5.33 -20.22 10.50
N LEU A 53 -4.26 -19.53 10.88
CA LEU A 53 -3.21 -19.07 9.97
C LEU A 53 -2.39 -20.21 9.37
N THR A 54 -2.47 -21.43 9.90
CA THR A 54 -1.79 -22.58 9.28
C THR A 54 -2.39 -22.93 7.91
N SER A 55 -3.67 -22.61 7.68
CA SER A 55 -4.32 -22.75 6.38
C SER A 55 -3.76 -21.84 5.29
N LEU A 56 -2.97 -20.82 5.66
CA LEU A 56 -2.30 -19.93 4.72
C LEU A 56 -0.99 -20.50 4.17
N LYS A 57 -0.51 -21.65 4.67
CA LYS A 57 0.75 -22.24 4.20
C LYS A 57 0.62 -22.73 2.76
N ALA A 58 1.22 -21.99 1.83
CA ALA A 58 1.34 -22.43 0.45
C ALA A 58 2.30 -23.63 0.30
N PRO A 59 2.09 -24.52 -0.67
CA PRO A 59 3.04 -25.60 -0.98
C PRO A 59 4.44 -25.05 -1.29
N LEU A 60 5.46 -25.70 -0.75
CA LEU A 60 6.87 -25.34 -0.94
C LEU A 60 7.68 -26.59 -1.31
N ASP A 61 7.55 -27.01 -2.56
CA ASP A 61 8.08 -28.27 -3.11
C ASP A 61 9.59 -28.21 -3.40
N ILE A 62 10.36 -27.81 -2.40
CA ILE A 62 11.82 -27.83 -2.43
C ILE A 62 12.28 -29.19 -1.87
N PRO A 63 13.09 -29.99 -2.59
CA PRO A 63 13.56 -31.27 -2.08
C PRO A 63 14.32 -31.13 -0.75
N ILE A 64 14.03 -32.00 0.22
CA ILE A 64 14.77 -32.05 1.50
C ILE A 64 16.01 -32.91 1.28
N PRO A 65 17.23 -32.39 1.52
CA PRO A 65 18.45 -33.15 1.32
C PRO A 65 18.54 -34.28 2.35
N ASP A 66 18.84 -35.48 1.85
CA ASP A 66 19.10 -36.66 2.67
C ASP A 66 20.61 -36.72 2.97
N PRO A 67 21.03 -36.62 4.24
CA PRO A 67 22.44 -36.60 4.62
C PRO A 67 23.24 -37.78 4.06
N ALA A 68 22.65 -38.98 4.03
CA ALA A 68 23.33 -40.18 3.55
C ALA A 68 23.53 -40.14 2.03
N LYS A 69 22.56 -39.62 1.27
CA LYS A 69 22.66 -39.45 -0.19
C LYS A 69 23.63 -38.35 -0.58
N GLU A 70 23.66 -37.26 0.19
CA GLU A 70 24.59 -36.16 -0.04
C GLU A 70 26.04 -36.55 0.31
N GLU A 71 26.25 -37.31 1.39
CA GLU A 71 27.57 -37.86 1.72
C GLU A 71 28.04 -38.86 0.64
N ALA A 72 27.16 -39.72 0.13
CA ALA A 72 27.48 -40.63 -0.96
C ALA A 72 27.81 -39.89 -2.28
N LYS A 73 27.11 -38.79 -2.58
CA LYS A 73 27.45 -37.91 -3.72
C LYS A 73 28.81 -37.25 -3.54
N ARG A 74 29.12 -36.73 -2.35
CA ARG A 74 30.43 -36.12 -2.04
C ARG A 74 31.57 -37.12 -2.25
N LYS A 75 31.46 -38.31 -1.65
CA LYS A 75 32.44 -39.41 -1.84
C LYS A 75 32.63 -39.78 -3.31
N LYS A 76 31.55 -39.85 -4.10
CA LYS A 76 31.63 -40.10 -5.55
C LYS A 76 32.29 -38.95 -6.32
N LYS A 77 32.09 -37.69 -5.91
CA LYS A 77 32.73 -36.52 -6.53
C LYS A 77 34.24 -36.51 -6.25
N GLU A 78 34.62 -36.75 -4.99
CA GLU A 78 36.02 -36.88 -4.55
C GLU A 78 36.75 -38.03 -5.27
N GLU A 79 36.11 -39.20 -5.42
CA GLU A 79 36.68 -40.33 -6.17
C GLU A 79 36.87 -40.04 -7.67
N LYS A 80 35.96 -39.25 -8.28
CA LYS A 80 36.08 -38.82 -9.68
C LYS A 80 37.20 -37.81 -9.87
N GLU A 81 37.30 -36.82 -8.99
CA GLU A 81 38.36 -35.80 -9.02
C GLU A 81 39.74 -36.39 -8.72
N ALA A 82 39.82 -37.46 -7.93
CA ALA A 82 41.06 -38.20 -7.71
C ALA A 82 41.50 -39.04 -8.93
N LYS A 83 40.54 -39.48 -9.77
CA LYS A 83 40.80 -40.26 -11.00
C LYS A 83 41.06 -39.40 -12.23
N GLU A 84 40.44 -38.23 -12.34
CA GLU A 84 40.67 -37.24 -13.39
C GLU A 84 41.70 -36.22 -12.89
N GLY A 85 42.99 -36.49 -13.09
CA GLY A 85 44.07 -35.63 -12.62
C GLY A 85 43.89 -34.17 -13.02
N LYS A 86 43.58 -33.32 -12.02
CA LYS A 86 43.70 -31.85 -11.95
C LYS A 86 43.84 -31.11 -13.30
N LYS A 87 42.84 -31.19 -14.17
CA LYS A 87 42.65 -30.27 -15.30
C LYS A 87 41.23 -29.73 -15.29
N ASP A 88 41.17 -28.49 -14.81
CA ASP A 88 40.45 -27.34 -15.37
C ASP A 88 39.75 -26.52 -14.30
N LYS A 89 40.28 -25.29 -14.16
CA LYS A 89 39.84 -24.22 -13.27
C LYS A 89 38.54 -23.54 -13.74
N ASP A 90 37.84 -24.11 -14.72
CA ASP A 90 36.59 -23.57 -15.30
C ASP A 90 35.31 -24.22 -14.73
N LYS A 91 35.40 -25.27 -13.89
CA LYS A 91 34.23 -25.94 -13.29
C LYS A 91 33.45 -25.09 -12.28
N ASP A 92 34.05 -24.04 -11.70
CA ASP A 92 33.35 -23.16 -10.76
C ASP A 92 32.26 -22.30 -11.43
N LYS A 93 32.32 -22.11 -12.76
CA LYS A 93 31.28 -21.39 -13.52
C LYS A 93 30.09 -22.26 -13.93
N GLU A 94 30.26 -23.59 -14.02
CA GLU A 94 29.18 -24.51 -14.41
C GLU A 94 28.22 -24.83 -13.25
N GLU A 95 28.67 -24.76 -11.98
CA GLU A 95 27.77 -24.91 -10.82
C GLU A 95 26.79 -23.72 -10.68
N GLU A 96 27.15 -22.53 -11.13
CA GLU A 96 26.23 -21.37 -11.21
C GLU A 96 25.15 -21.51 -12.30
N GLU A 97 25.37 -22.37 -13.31
CA GLU A 97 24.45 -22.55 -14.44
C GLU A 97 23.46 -23.71 -14.24
N SER A 98 23.71 -24.58 -13.26
CA SER A 98 22.72 -25.57 -12.84
C SER A 98 21.55 -24.85 -12.17
N GLY A 99 20.40 -24.82 -12.85
CA GLY A 99 19.17 -24.23 -12.32
C GLY A 99 18.82 -24.76 -10.92
N PRO A 100 17.97 -24.04 -10.16
CA PRO A 100 17.67 -24.40 -8.79
C PRO A 100 17.21 -25.87 -8.67
N PRO A 101 17.52 -26.56 -7.57
CA PRO A 101 17.25 -27.99 -7.42
C PRO A 101 15.77 -28.34 -7.28
N CYS A 102 14.86 -27.40 -7.55
CA CYS A 102 13.41 -27.53 -7.40
C CYS A 102 12.68 -27.07 -8.67
N GLY A 103 11.43 -27.54 -8.81
CA GLY A 103 10.51 -27.01 -9.82
C GLY A 103 10.07 -25.57 -9.53
N PRO A 104 9.18 -25.00 -10.36
CA PRO A 104 8.65 -23.67 -10.14
C PRO A 104 7.89 -23.60 -8.80
N ILE A 105 8.21 -22.60 -7.98
CA ILE A 105 7.51 -22.30 -6.73
C ILE A 105 6.54 -21.15 -6.98
N CYS A 106 5.24 -21.41 -6.82
CA CYS A 106 4.20 -20.43 -7.07
C CYS A 106 4.07 -19.37 -5.96
N CYS A 107 3.38 -18.27 -6.29
CA CYS A 107 2.90 -17.31 -5.29
C CYS A 107 1.84 -17.94 -4.38
N ASN A 108 1.64 -17.37 -3.20
CA ASN A 108 0.56 -17.79 -2.31
C ASN A 108 -0.80 -17.31 -2.85
N GLU A 109 -1.61 -18.22 -3.37
CA GLU A 109 -2.89 -17.92 -4.03
C GLU A 109 -3.89 -17.19 -3.13
N ARG A 110 -3.89 -17.51 -1.82
CA ARG A 110 -4.78 -16.84 -0.87
C ARG A 110 -4.37 -15.38 -0.67
N ILE A 111 -3.07 -15.12 -0.54
CA ILE A 111 -2.54 -13.75 -0.45
C ILE A 111 -2.76 -12.99 -1.75
N GLU A 112 -2.57 -13.64 -2.90
CA GLU A 112 -2.84 -13.03 -4.22
C GLU A 112 -4.29 -12.60 -4.35
N SER A 113 -5.24 -13.46 -3.98
CA SER A 113 -6.67 -13.14 -4.03
C SER A 113 -7.01 -11.92 -3.15
N LEU A 114 -6.46 -11.86 -1.93
CA LEU A 114 -6.63 -10.70 -1.05
C LEU A 114 -6.00 -9.43 -1.64
N LEU A 115 -4.82 -9.54 -2.25
CA LEU A 115 -4.17 -8.41 -2.91
C LEU A 115 -5.00 -7.85 -4.07
N GLN A 116 -5.71 -8.71 -4.82
CA GLN A 116 -6.63 -8.25 -5.88
C GLN A 116 -7.82 -7.45 -5.31
N GLU A 117 -8.28 -7.76 -4.11
CA GLU A 117 -9.36 -7.02 -3.44
C GLU A 117 -8.84 -5.72 -2.77
N VAL A 118 -7.64 -5.74 -2.17
CA VAL A 118 -7.09 -4.62 -1.39
C VAL A 118 -6.46 -3.53 -2.26
N LYS A 119 -5.70 -3.88 -3.31
CA LYS A 119 -5.02 -2.91 -4.20
C LYS A 119 -5.97 -1.84 -4.76
N PRO A 120 -7.18 -2.20 -5.28
CA PRO A 120 -8.15 -1.21 -5.73
C PRO A 120 -8.65 -0.27 -4.64
N GLN A 121 -8.78 -0.74 -3.39
CA GLN A 121 -9.22 0.12 -2.28
C GLN A 121 -8.17 1.18 -1.93
N ILE A 122 -6.88 0.80 -1.93
CA ILE A 122 -5.76 1.74 -1.74
C ILE A 122 -5.80 2.82 -2.82
N GLN A 123 -5.89 2.40 -4.10
CA GLN A 123 -5.91 3.34 -5.24
C GLN A 123 -7.12 4.27 -5.18
N THR A 124 -8.30 3.73 -4.91
CA THR A 124 -9.54 4.50 -4.79
C THR A 124 -9.43 5.56 -3.69
N LEU A 125 -8.96 5.17 -2.50
CA LEU A 125 -8.76 6.11 -1.40
C LEU A 125 -7.76 7.21 -1.79
N LYS A 126 -6.64 6.86 -2.44
CA LYS A 126 -5.63 7.82 -2.89
C LYS A 126 -6.22 8.88 -3.83
N GLU A 127 -7.01 8.46 -4.81
CA GLU A 127 -7.66 9.37 -5.77
C GLU A 127 -8.69 10.27 -5.08
N LYS A 128 -9.56 9.70 -4.24
CA LYS A 128 -10.61 10.47 -3.56
C LYS A 128 -10.01 11.46 -2.55
N LEU A 129 -8.94 11.05 -1.86
CA LEU A 129 -8.19 11.93 -0.98
C LEU A 129 -7.59 13.10 -1.76
N ASN A 130 -7.01 12.86 -2.94
CA ASN A 130 -6.47 13.93 -3.78
C ASN A 130 -7.54 14.94 -4.20
N THR A 131 -8.74 14.48 -4.58
CA THR A 131 -9.89 15.35 -4.89
C THR A 131 -10.27 16.24 -3.70
N VAL A 132 -10.42 15.65 -2.51
CA VAL A 132 -10.80 16.38 -1.29
C VAL A 132 -9.70 17.35 -0.84
N SER A 133 -8.43 16.95 -0.90
CA SER A 133 -7.29 17.83 -0.60
C SER A 133 -7.25 19.04 -1.51
N MET A 134 -7.42 18.85 -2.82
CA MET A 134 -7.45 19.94 -3.78
C MET A 134 -8.63 20.88 -3.53
N TRP A 135 -9.80 20.33 -3.19
CA TRP A 135 -10.97 21.12 -2.84
C TRP A 135 -10.68 22.03 -1.64
N VAL A 136 -10.18 21.48 -0.53
CA VAL A 136 -9.84 22.25 0.68
C VAL A 136 -8.79 23.32 0.37
N GLN A 137 -7.75 22.98 -0.40
CA GLN A 137 -6.69 23.92 -0.76
C GLN A 137 -7.21 25.11 -1.57
N LEU A 138 -8.15 24.88 -2.48
CA LEU A 138 -8.78 25.95 -3.28
C LEU A 138 -9.81 26.77 -2.50
N GLN A 139 -10.21 26.36 -1.29
CA GLN A 139 -11.03 27.18 -0.39
C GLN A 139 -10.19 28.18 0.43
N ILE A 140 -8.86 28.09 0.41
CA ILE A 140 -8.00 28.99 1.19
C ILE A 140 -8.13 30.42 0.61
N PRO A 141 -8.55 31.41 1.41
CA PRO A 141 -8.77 32.77 0.93
C PRO A 141 -7.44 33.52 0.80
N ARG A 142 -7.51 34.74 0.28
CA ARG A 142 -6.36 35.66 0.25
C ARG A 142 -5.76 35.84 1.65
N ILE A 143 -4.44 35.81 1.77
CA ILE A 143 -3.73 36.08 3.04
C ILE A 143 -4.02 37.52 3.52
N GLU A 144 -4.38 37.66 4.78
CA GLU A 144 -4.66 38.92 5.48
C GLU A 144 -4.07 38.88 6.89
N ASP A 145 -3.86 40.03 7.53
CA ASP A 145 -3.21 40.13 8.84
C ASP A 145 -4.11 39.63 10.00
N GLY A 146 -5.43 39.60 9.80
CA GLY A 146 -6.41 39.23 10.84
C GLY A 146 -7.54 38.36 10.29
N ASN A 147 -8.44 37.91 11.18
CA ASN A 147 -9.57 37.03 10.84
C ASN A 147 -9.14 35.69 10.19
N ASN A 148 -8.06 35.08 10.71
CA ASN A 148 -7.48 33.85 10.16
C ASN A 148 -7.88 32.57 10.93
N PHE A 149 -8.81 32.63 11.89
CA PHE A 149 -9.22 31.43 12.63
C PHE A 149 -9.76 30.34 11.70
N GLY A 150 -10.65 30.67 10.77
CA GLY A 150 -11.16 29.68 9.81
C GLY A 150 -10.08 29.16 8.86
N VAL A 151 -9.08 29.99 8.53
CA VAL A 151 -7.91 29.55 7.74
C VAL A 151 -7.09 28.54 8.52
N ALA A 152 -6.85 28.76 9.81
CA ALA A 152 -6.17 27.79 10.67
C ALA A 152 -6.95 26.45 10.79
N VAL A 153 -8.29 26.51 10.77
CA VAL A 153 -9.12 25.29 10.68
C VAL A 153 -8.90 24.56 9.35
N GLN A 154 -8.88 25.28 8.22
CA GLN A 154 -8.56 24.70 6.90
C GLN A 154 -7.17 24.05 6.89
N GLU A 155 -6.15 24.75 7.40
CA GLU A 155 -4.79 24.24 7.52
C GLU A 155 -4.72 22.95 8.33
N LYS A 156 -5.44 22.88 9.46
CA LYS A 156 -5.44 21.67 10.30
C LYS A 156 -6.09 20.47 9.62
N VAL A 157 -7.19 20.70 8.89
CA VAL A 157 -7.85 19.65 8.09
C VAL A 157 -6.93 19.21 6.95
N PHE A 158 -6.28 20.16 6.27
CA PHE A 158 -5.35 19.88 5.17
C PHE A 158 -4.10 19.13 5.63
N GLU A 159 -3.57 19.42 6.82
CA GLU A 159 -2.47 18.68 7.44
C GLU A 159 -2.84 17.19 7.61
N LEU A 160 -4.03 16.91 8.14
CA LEU A 160 -4.52 15.54 8.29
C LEU A 160 -4.65 14.82 6.95
N LEU A 161 -5.19 15.50 5.93
CA LEU A 161 -5.31 14.96 4.57
C LEU A 161 -3.92 14.61 3.99
N THR A 162 -2.93 15.47 4.22
CA THR A 162 -1.55 15.27 3.76
C THR A 162 -0.88 14.10 4.48
N ASN A 163 -0.98 14.02 5.80
CA ASN A 163 -0.44 12.91 6.59
C ASN A 163 -1.07 11.56 6.20
N THR A 164 -2.38 11.58 5.92
CA THR A 164 -3.11 10.40 5.44
C THR A 164 -2.58 9.93 4.08
N ARG A 165 -2.26 10.86 3.17
CA ARG A 165 -1.70 10.53 1.85
C ARG A 165 -0.38 9.77 1.99
N THR A 166 0.53 10.26 2.85
CA THR A 166 1.81 9.58 3.12
C THR A 166 1.61 8.17 3.67
N LYS A 167 0.63 7.97 4.56
CA LYS A 167 0.30 6.64 5.09
C LYS A 167 -0.18 5.68 3.98
N ILE A 168 -1.02 6.15 3.07
CA ILE A 168 -1.53 5.34 1.95
C ILE A 168 -0.40 4.94 0.98
N GLU A 169 0.55 5.84 0.72
CA GLU A 169 1.72 5.54 -0.12
C GLU A 169 2.59 4.44 0.50
N ALA A 170 2.72 4.40 1.84
CA ALA A 170 3.42 3.33 2.54
C ALA A 170 2.76 1.95 2.41
N PHE A 171 1.42 1.89 2.30
CA PHE A 171 0.73 0.61 2.03
C PHE A 171 1.11 0.04 0.67
N GLN A 172 1.25 0.91 -0.33
CA GLN A 172 1.61 0.51 -1.69
C GLN A 172 3.05 -0.04 -1.75
N THR A 173 4.00 0.59 -1.05
CA THR A 173 5.39 0.11 -1.00
C THR A 173 5.52 -1.21 -0.25
N GLN A 174 4.74 -1.40 0.82
CA GLN A 174 4.75 -2.66 1.59
C GLN A 174 4.31 -3.87 0.75
N ILE A 175 3.38 -3.69 -0.20
CA ILE A 175 2.97 -4.77 -1.12
C ILE A 175 4.13 -5.22 -2.01
N SER A 176 4.87 -4.27 -2.60
CA SER A 176 6.04 -4.60 -3.42
C SER A 176 7.13 -5.28 -2.59
N LYS A 177 7.31 -4.83 -1.35
CA LYS A 177 8.28 -5.40 -0.40
C LYS A 177 7.98 -6.87 -0.10
N TYR A 178 6.72 -7.25 0.08
CA TYR A 178 6.32 -8.65 0.28
C TYR A 178 6.81 -9.56 -0.86
N TYR A 179 6.59 -9.18 -2.12
CA TYR A 179 7.06 -9.98 -3.25
C TYR A 179 8.59 -10.13 -3.27
N SER A 180 9.31 -9.05 -2.98
CA SER A 180 10.77 -9.08 -2.91
C SER A 180 11.26 -10.00 -1.80
N GLU A 181 10.79 -9.80 -0.56
CA GLU A 181 11.23 -10.57 0.61
C GLU A 181 10.84 -12.04 0.50
N ARG A 182 9.64 -12.34 0.01
CA ARG A 182 9.21 -13.71 -0.23
C ARG A 182 10.04 -14.37 -1.34
N GLY A 183 10.31 -13.65 -2.42
CA GLY A 183 11.17 -14.12 -3.51
C GLY A 183 12.58 -14.47 -3.02
N ASP A 184 13.17 -13.59 -2.22
CA ASP A 184 14.49 -13.80 -1.61
C ASP A 184 14.49 -15.00 -0.65
N ALA A 185 13.44 -15.15 0.16
CA ALA A 185 13.29 -16.30 1.06
C ALA A 185 13.16 -17.62 0.30
N VAL A 186 12.36 -17.66 -0.77
CA VAL A 186 12.24 -18.83 -1.65
C VAL A 186 13.58 -19.15 -2.34
N ALA A 187 14.29 -18.14 -2.84
CA ALA A 187 15.59 -18.31 -3.48
C ALA A 187 16.66 -18.86 -2.51
N LYS A 188 16.65 -18.39 -1.25
CA LYS A 188 17.53 -18.94 -0.20
C LYS A 188 17.15 -20.37 0.16
N ALA A 189 15.85 -20.66 0.31
CA ALA A 189 15.37 -22.00 0.60
C ALA A 189 15.73 -23.01 -0.51
N SER A 190 15.71 -22.60 -1.78
CA SER A 190 16.06 -23.47 -2.91
C SER A 190 17.57 -23.68 -3.05
N LYS A 191 18.37 -22.63 -2.84
CA LYS A 191 19.85 -22.71 -2.90
C LYS A 191 20.45 -23.43 -1.69
N GLN A 192 19.82 -23.33 -0.52
CA GLN A 192 20.32 -23.89 0.74
C GLN A 192 19.24 -24.79 1.39
N PRO A 193 18.85 -25.91 0.75
CA PRO A 193 17.68 -26.68 1.15
C PRO A 193 17.86 -27.43 2.49
N HIS A 194 19.09 -27.47 3.02
CA HIS A 194 19.43 -27.99 4.34
C HIS A 194 19.10 -27.01 5.48
N VAL A 195 18.92 -25.72 5.18
CA VAL A 195 18.55 -24.70 6.18
C VAL A 195 17.03 -24.63 6.27
N GLY A 196 16.46 -25.30 7.28
CA GLY A 196 15.01 -25.36 7.49
C GLY A 196 14.35 -24.00 7.73
N ASP A 197 15.08 -23.05 8.32
CA ASP A 197 14.56 -21.72 8.67
C ASP A 197 14.11 -20.91 7.45
N TYR A 198 14.74 -21.08 6.28
CA TYR A 198 14.28 -20.36 5.08
C TYR A 198 12.92 -20.85 4.60
N ARG A 199 12.59 -22.13 4.77
CA ARG A 199 11.25 -22.64 4.48
C ARG A 199 10.23 -22.06 5.44
N GLN A 200 10.57 -22.01 6.73
CA GLN A 200 9.71 -21.39 7.73
C GLN A 200 9.52 -19.89 7.45
N LEU A 201 10.59 -19.18 7.06
CA LEU A 201 10.54 -17.76 6.72
C LEU A 201 9.54 -17.46 5.59
N VAL A 202 9.48 -18.29 4.54
CA VAL A 202 8.46 -18.14 3.48
C VAL A 202 7.04 -18.19 4.06
N HIS A 203 6.76 -19.14 4.95
CA HIS A 203 5.45 -19.27 5.57
C HIS A 203 5.14 -18.16 6.60
N GLU A 204 6.15 -17.67 7.32
CA GLU A 204 6.00 -16.52 8.23
C GLU A 204 5.70 -15.24 7.45
N LEU A 205 6.35 -15.02 6.31
CA LEU A 205 6.08 -13.88 5.43
C LEU A 205 4.65 -13.92 4.87
N ASP A 206 4.15 -15.10 4.50
CA ASP A 206 2.77 -15.28 4.03
C ASP A 206 1.75 -14.92 5.14
N GLN A 207 1.96 -15.42 6.37
CA GLN A 207 1.09 -15.11 7.51
C GLN A 207 1.17 -13.64 7.93
N TYR A 208 2.38 -13.07 7.93
CA TYR A 208 2.60 -11.66 8.18
C TYR A 208 1.83 -10.81 7.16
N GLN A 209 1.97 -11.10 5.86
CA GLN A 209 1.30 -10.36 4.81
C GLN A 209 -0.23 -10.43 4.92
N TYR A 210 -0.79 -11.57 5.31
CA TYR A 210 -2.22 -11.68 5.60
C TYR A 210 -2.68 -10.70 6.67
N ARG A 211 -1.97 -10.65 7.81
CA ARG A 211 -2.28 -9.75 8.93
C ARG A 211 -2.14 -8.29 8.52
N GLU A 212 -1.08 -7.96 7.79
CA GLU A 212 -0.84 -6.61 7.28
C GLU A 212 -1.95 -6.16 6.33
N LEU A 213 -2.37 -7.00 5.37
CA LEU A 213 -3.48 -6.67 4.47
C LEU A 213 -4.78 -6.42 5.22
N ARG A 214 -5.04 -7.18 6.29
CA ARG A 214 -6.21 -6.96 7.15
C ARG A 214 -6.13 -5.60 7.85
N LEU A 215 -4.96 -5.23 8.37
CA LEU A 215 -4.73 -3.93 9.00
C LEU A 215 -4.87 -2.78 8.01
N VAL A 216 -4.37 -2.94 6.78
CA VAL A 216 -4.55 -1.96 5.70
C VAL A 216 -6.03 -1.70 5.44
N VAL A 217 -6.86 -2.74 5.33
CA VAL A 217 -8.32 -2.56 5.10
C VAL A 217 -8.99 -1.86 6.28
N LEU A 218 -8.63 -2.22 7.51
CA LEU A 218 -9.11 -1.53 8.72
C LEU A 218 -8.72 -0.05 8.71
N ASP A 219 -7.49 0.26 8.33
CA ASP A 219 -6.98 1.62 8.26
C ASP A 219 -7.65 2.45 7.18
N ILE A 220 -7.89 1.88 5.99
CA ILE A 220 -8.65 2.54 4.91
C ILE A 220 -10.07 2.87 5.41
N ARG A 221 -10.75 1.92 6.04
CA ARG A 221 -12.09 2.12 6.61
C ARG A 221 -12.08 3.23 7.66
N ASN A 222 -11.17 3.14 8.62
CA ASN A 222 -11.05 4.15 9.69
C ASN A 222 -10.72 5.53 9.12
N THR A 223 -9.91 5.59 8.06
CA THR A 223 -9.58 6.84 7.35
C THR A 223 -10.82 7.50 6.78
N TYR A 224 -11.68 6.76 6.06
CA TYR A 224 -12.95 7.32 5.57
C TYR A 224 -13.82 7.89 6.70
N ALA A 225 -13.90 7.20 7.84
CA ALA A 225 -14.68 7.66 8.99
C ALA A 225 -14.11 8.94 9.61
N VAL A 226 -12.78 8.99 9.81
CA VAL A 226 -12.10 10.16 10.37
C VAL A 226 -12.24 11.36 9.44
N LEU A 227 -12.03 11.17 8.14
CA LEU A 227 -12.17 12.25 7.15
C LEU A 227 -13.60 12.77 7.06
N PHE A 228 -14.60 11.86 7.06
CA PHE A 228 -16.00 12.24 7.13
C PHE A 228 -16.29 13.10 8.36
N ASP A 229 -15.89 12.64 9.54
CA ASP A 229 -16.16 13.29 10.82
C ASP A 229 -15.54 14.70 10.89
N ILE A 230 -14.24 14.80 10.60
CA ILE A 230 -13.53 16.08 10.71
C ILE A 230 -14.00 17.10 9.67
N ILE A 231 -14.27 16.68 8.43
CA ILE A 231 -14.75 17.58 7.39
C ILE A 231 -16.16 18.05 7.72
N ASN A 232 -17.05 17.14 8.13
CA ASN A 232 -18.43 17.49 8.43
C ASN A 232 -18.53 18.45 9.63
N LYS A 233 -17.79 18.17 10.72
CA LYS A 233 -17.76 19.06 11.90
C LYS A 233 -17.24 20.46 11.60
N ASN A 234 -16.35 20.60 10.63
CA ASN A 234 -15.68 21.85 10.30
C ASN A 234 -16.15 22.47 8.97
N TYR A 235 -17.21 21.92 8.36
CA TYR A 235 -17.61 22.23 6.99
C TYR A 235 -17.85 23.72 6.75
N ASP A 236 -18.53 24.39 7.68
CA ASP A 236 -18.77 25.84 7.58
C ASP A 236 -17.48 26.65 7.51
N LYS A 237 -16.47 26.29 8.32
CA LYS A 237 -15.16 26.98 8.32
C LYS A 237 -14.29 26.58 7.14
N ILE A 238 -14.43 25.36 6.62
CA ILE A 238 -13.76 24.93 5.40
C ILE A 238 -14.29 25.73 4.19
N LYS A 239 -15.62 25.89 4.08
CA LYS A 239 -16.25 26.58 2.94
C LYS A 239 -16.20 28.10 3.07
N ARG A 240 -16.31 28.62 4.30
CA ARG A 240 -16.41 30.05 4.60
C ARG A 240 -15.52 30.42 5.79
N PRO A 241 -14.19 30.39 5.63
CA PRO A 241 -13.24 30.60 6.73
C PRO A 241 -13.38 31.98 7.40
N ARG A 242 -13.84 32.99 6.66
CA ARG A 242 -14.09 34.36 7.15
C ARG A 242 -15.58 34.71 7.31
N GLY A 243 -16.49 33.74 7.17
CA GLY A 243 -17.94 33.95 7.16
C GLY A 243 -18.45 34.67 5.90
N ASP A 244 -19.74 35.03 5.89
CA ASP A 244 -20.40 35.69 4.75
C ASP A 244 -20.10 37.19 4.61
N GLY A 245 -19.09 37.70 5.31
CA GLY A 245 -18.73 39.11 5.27
C GLY A 245 -19.85 40.02 5.79
N LYS A 246 -20.03 40.07 7.12
CA LYS A 246 -20.52 41.23 7.89
C LYS A 246 -20.52 40.88 9.38
N ALA A 247 -19.45 41.28 10.07
CA ALA A 247 -19.51 41.63 11.47
C ALA A 247 -18.66 42.88 11.68
N LEU A 248 -19.04 43.97 11.01
CA LEU A 248 -18.83 45.30 11.57
C LEU A 248 -19.84 45.40 12.72
N ILE A 249 -19.46 44.87 13.87
CA ILE A 249 -20.13 45.22 15.12
C ILE A 249 -19.57 46.59 15.46
N TYR A 250 -20.40 47.62 15.21
CA TYR A 250 -20.17 48.99 15.65
C TYR A 250 -20.14 49.07 17.17
#